data_AF-A0AAU2SN84-F1
#
_entry.id   AF-A0AAU2SN84-F1
#
_cell.length_a   1.000
_cell.length_b   1.000
_cell.length_c   1.000
_cell.angle_alpha   90.00
_cell.angle_beta   90.00
_cell.angle_gamma   90.00
#
_symmetry.space_group_name_H-M   'P 1'
#
loop_
_entity.id
_entity.type
_entity.pdbx_description
1 polymer ?
#
loop_
_entity_poly.entity_id
_entity_poly.type
_entity_poly.pdbx_seq_one_letter_code
_entity_poly.pdbx_strand_id
1 'polypeptide(L)'
;MDGTCWDVADSAADEAAFGRPGNSRGHDKSSFPQVRMACLIEVGTHLVLDAELAGCRTGEVTLVSRLPRSCQSGELVLADREFLGVPL
;
A
#
# COMPACT_ATOMS: atom_id res chain seq x y z
N MET A 1 8.58 -3.56 -5.91
CA MET A 1 7.43 -3.44 -5.00
C MET A 1 7.51 -2.10 -4.32
N ASP A 2 6.42 -1.35 -4.40
CA ASP A 2 6.34 0.00 -3.85
C ASP A 2 4.93 0.26 -3.31
N GLY A 3 4.82 1.14 -2.34
CA GLY A 3 3.56 1.51 -1.70
C GLY A 3 3.19 2.97 -1.93
N THR A 4 1.90 3.25 -1.94
CA THR A 4 1.39 4.62 -2.05
C THR A 4 0.07 4.77 -1.31
N CYS A 5 -0.28 6.01 -0.95
CA CYS A 5 -1.54 6.36 -0.33
C CYS A 5 -2.32 7.31 -1.23
N TRP A 6 -3.60 7.02 -1.40
CA TRP A 6 -4.54 7.83 -2.18
C TRP A 6 -5.57 8.44 -1.24
N ASP A 7 -5.78 9.75 -1.35
CA ASP A 7 -6.95 10.39 -0.76
C ASP A 7 -8.20 9.95 -1.51
N VAL A 8 -9.27 9.65 -0.78
CA VAL A 8 -10.59 9.37 -1.33
C VAL A 8 -11.58 10.46 -0.93
N ALA A 9 -12.77 10.41 -1.54
CA ALA A 9 -13.82 11.37 -1.26
C ALA A 9 -14.12 11.46 0.25
N ASP A 10 -14.36 12.68 0.72
CA ASP A 10 -14.74 12.92 2.11
C ASP A 10 -16.20 12.52 2.33
N SER A 11 -16.41 11.23 2.58
CA SER A 11 -17.73 10.67 2.88
C SER A 11 -17.67 9.81 4.14
N ALA A 12 -18.79 9.72 4.86
CA ALA A 12 -18.89 8.85 6.04
C ALA A 12 -18.68 7.36 5.69
N ALA A 13 -19.05 6.95 4.46
CA ALA A 13 -18.86 5.59 3.98
C ALA A 13 -17.36 5.29 3.74
N ASP A 14 -16.64 6.21 3.08
CA ASP A 14 -15.21 6.06 2.80
C ASP A 14 -14.37 6.16 4.08
N GLU A 15 -14.76 7.04 5.02
CA GLU A 15 -14.12 7.07 6.34
C GLU A 15 -14.34 5.77 7.12
N ALA A 16 -15.55 5.20 7.08
CA ALA A 16 -15.83 3.94 7.73
C ALA A 16 -15.02 2.79 7.12
N ALA A 17 -14.90 2.76 5.79
CA ALA A 17 -14.19 1.71 5.05
C ALA A 17 -12.66 1.81 5.20
N PHE A 18 -12.10 3.01 5.02
CA PHE A 18 -10.66 3.19 4.84
C PHE A 18 -9.99 3.89 6.03
N GLY A 19 -10.73 4.70 6.77
CA GLY A 19 -10.21 5.48 7.88
C GLY A 19 -9.39 6.69 7.43
N ARG A 20 -9.01 7.51 8.42
CA ARG A 20 -8.13 8.67 8.25
C ARG A 20 -6.85 8.45 9.04
N PRO A 21 -5.67 8.67 8.43
CA PRO A 21 -4.42 8.64 9.16
C PRO A 21 -4.38 9.80 10.18
N GLY A 22 -3.61 9.60 11.24
CA GLY A 22 -3.28 10.67 12.17
C GLY A 22 -2.38 11.70 11.50
N ASN A 23 -2.45 12.96 11.95
CA ASN A 23 -1.53 13.99 11.49
C ASN A 23 -0.33 14.12 12.43
N SER A 24 0.82 14.54 11.90
CA SER A 24 2.06 14.69 12.69
C SER A 24 2.08 15.98 13.53
N ARG A 25 1.05 16.84 13.42
CA ARG A 25 1.04 18.21 13.97
C ARG A 25 0.03 18.40 15.12
N GLY A 26 -0.64 17.34 15.57
CA GLY A 26 -1.64 17.42 16.63
C GLY A 26 -2.42 16.11 16.83
N HIS A 27 -3.51 16.20 17.59
CA HIS A 27 -4.43 15.08 17.82
C HIS A 27 -5.47 14.89 16.71
N ASP A 28 -5.49 15.79 15.72
CA ASP A 28 -6.47 15.76 14.65
C ASP A 28 -6.12 14.70 13.58
N LYS A 29 -7.13 14.27 12.83
CA LYS A 29 -6.97 13.33 11.71
C LYS A 29 -6.74 14.08 10.40
N SER A 30 -6.29 13.37 9.36
CA SER A 30 -6.21 13.92 8.00
C SER A 30 -7.58 14.42 7.49
N SER A 31 -7.54 15.47 6.67
CA SER A 31 -8.71 16.07 6.02
C SER A 31 -9.44 15.11 5.08
N PHE A 32 -8.78 14.03 4.61
CA PHE A 32 -9.40 13.02 3.76
C PHE A 32 -9.17 11.60 4.32
N PRO A 33 -10.13 10.67 4.12
CA PRO A 33 -9.86 9.25 4.28
C PRO A 33 -8.83 8.79 3.25
N GLN A 34 -8.09 7.72 3.57
CA GLN A 34 -7.01 7.25 2.70
C GLN A 34 -7.02 5.75 2.45
N VAL A 35 -6.83 5.40 1.18
CA VAL A 35 -6.56 4.03 0.74
C VAL A 35 -5.05 3.87 0.59
N ARG A 36 -4.49 2.85 1.26
CA ARG A 36 -3.12 2.40 1.02
C ARG A 36 -3.12 1.33 -0.06
N MET A 37 -2.21 1.45 -1.00
CA MET A 37 -1.95 0.49 -2.05
C MET A 37 -0.49 0.03 -1.99
N ALA A 38 -0.24 -1.25 -2.23
CA ALA A 38 1.08 -1.76 -2.55
C ALA A 38 1.04 -2.46 -3.90
N CYS A 39 2.05 -2.22 -4.75
CA CYS A 39 2.09 -2.75 -6.11
C CYS A 39 3.35 -3.56 -6.39
N LEU A 40 3.18 -4.63 -7.17
CA LEU A 40 4.25 -5.28 -7.91
C LEU A 40 4.30 -4.66 -9.31
N ILE A 41 5.45 -4.12 -9.69
CA ILE A 41 5.63 -3.35 -10.92
C ILE A 41 6.82 -3.89 -11.67
N GLU A 42 6.67 -4.10 -12.97
CA GLU A 42 7.78 -4.45 -13.86
C GLU A 42 8.65 -3.21 -14.11
N VAL A 43 9.96 -3.32 -13.88
CA VAL A 43 10.88 -2.17 -13.77
C VAL A 43 11.09 -1.44 -15.10
N GLY A 44 11.09 -2.13 -16.24
CA GLY A 44 11.32 -1.51 -17.55
C GLY A 44 10.12 -0.75 -18.08
N THR A 45 8.98 -1.44 -18.20
CA THR A 45 7.73 -0.95 -18.78
C THR A 45 6.86 -0.19 -17.79
N HIS A 46 7.15 -0.28 -16.49
CA HIS A 46 6.33 0.29 -15.42
C HIS A 46 4.91 -0.31 -15.37
N LEU A 47 4.73 -1.50 -15.93
CA LEU A 47 3.46 -2.22 -15.87
C LEU A 47 3.17 -2.65 -14.42
N VAL A 48 1.99 -2.31 -13.92
CA VAL A 48 1.46 -2.86 -12.66
C VAL A 48 1.05 -4.31 -12.91
N LEU A 49 1.78 -5.25 -12.33
CA LEU A 49 1.55 -6.68 -12.46
C LEU A 49 0.53 -7.21 -11.45
N ASP A 50 0.55 -6.66 -10.22
CA ASP A 50 -0.40 -6.96 -9.15
C ASP A 50 -0.46 -5.79 -8.16
N ALA A 51 -1.58 -5.67 -7.44
CA ALA A 51 -1.78 -4.64 -6.44
C ALA A 51 -2.69 -5.11 -5.31
N GLU A 52 -2.36 -4.72 -4.09
CA GLU A 52 -3.16 -4.95 -2.89
C GLU A 52 -3.58 -3.60 -2.30
N LEU A 53 -4.84 -3.49 -1.90
CA LEU A 53 -5.40 -2.27 -1.34
C LEU A 53 -6.00 -2.52 0.05
N ALA A 54 -5.87 -1.53 0.93
CA ALA A 54 -6.56 -1.52 2.21
C ALA A 54 -6.74 -0.09 2.74
N GLY A 55 -7.48 0.05 3.83
CA GLY A 55 -7.56 1.31 4.57
C GLY A 55 -6.24 1.72 5.23
N CYS A 56 -6.16 2.98 5.64
CA CYS A 56 -4.96 3.63 6.19
C CYS A 56 -4.40 2.98 7.46
N ARG A 57 -5.19 2.13 8.15
CA ARG A 57 -4.80 1.40 9.37
C ARG A 57 -4.03 0.12 9.08
N THR A 58 -4.04 -0.34 7.83
CA THR A 58 -3.27 -1.52 7.41
C THR A 58 -1.86 -1.09 7.05
N GLY A 59 -0.87 -1.77 7.64
CA GLY A 59 0.54 -1.53 7.35
C GLY A 59 0.92 -1.97 5.93
N GLU A 60 1.87 -1.27 5.34
CA GLU A 60 2.33 -1.52 3.98
C GLU A 60 3.00 -2.89 3.82
N VAL A 61 3.79 -3.31 4.82
CA VAL A 61 4.41 -4.64 4.88
C VAL A 61 3.35 -5.75 4.82
N THR A 62 2.17 -5.54 5.41
CA THR A 62 1.05 -6.49 5.37
C THR A 62 0.44 -6.62 3.99
N LEU A 63 0.46 -5.55 3.18
CA LEU A 63 0.00 -5.61 1.79
C LEU A 63 1.06 -6.26 0.90
N VAL A 64 2.32 -5.84 1.06
CA VAL A 64 3.44 -6.36 0.28
C VAL A 64 3.64 -7.86 0.48
N SER A 65 3.42 -8.41 1.67
CA SER A 65 3.55 -9.85 1.91
C SER A 65 2.59 -10.74 1.11
N ARG A 66 1.58 -10.15 0.46
CA ARG A 66 0.62 -10.88 -0.38
C ARG A 66 1.00 -10.87 -1.87
N LEU A 67 1.78 -9.91 -2.32
CA LEU A 67 2.20 -9.74 -3.71
C LEU A 67 3.13 -10.85 -4.27
N PRO A 68 3.92 -11.59 -3.47
CA PRO A 68 4.77 -12.66 -3.99
C PRO A 68 4.00 -13.78 -4.70
N ARG A 69 2.70 -13.92 -4.45
CA ARG A 69 1.81 -14.85 -5.18
C ARG A 69 1.79 -14.63 -6.69
N SER A 70 2.21 -13.45 -7.13
CA SER A 70 2.23 -13.03 -8.53
C SER A 70 3.64 -13.03 -9.13
N CYS A 71 4.66 -13.43 -8.36
CA CYS A 71 6.02 -13.62 -8.84
C CYS A 71 6.22 -15.05 -9.37
N GLN A 72 7.11 -15.21 -10.34
CA GLN A 72 7.55 -16.50 -10.83
C GLN A 72 8.93 -16.88 -10.26
N SER A 73 9.20 -18.19 -10.23
CA SER A 73 10.51 -18.69 -9.79
C SER A 73 11.62 -18.16 -10.70
N GLY A 74 12.68 -17.62 -10.09
CA GLY A 74 13.84 -17.07 -10.80
C GLY A 74 13.74 -15.58 -11.15
N GLU A 75 12.62 -14.92 -10.85
CA GLU A 75 12.50 -13.47 -10.99
C GLU A 75 13.22 -12.73 -9.86
N LEU A 76 13.84 -11.59 -10.18
CA LEU A 76 14.42 -10.69 -9.20
C LEU A 76 13.39 -9.63 -8.80
N VAL A 77 13.00 -9.64 -7.53
CA VAL A 77 12.13 -8.61 -6.95
C VAL A 77 12.98 -7.55 -6.24
N LEU A 78 12.85 -6.30 -6.69
CA LEU A 78 13.33 -5.14 -5.94
C LEU A 78 12.18 -4.62 -5.07
N ALA A 79 12.44 -4.40 -3.79
CA ALA A 79 11.48 -3.85 -2.84
C ALA A 79 12.13 -2.68 -2.09
N ASP A 80 11.32 -1.70 -1.68
CA ASP A 80 11.81 -0.57 -0.86
C ASP A 80 12.49 -1.04 0.44
N ARG A 81 13.33 -0.18 1.01
CA ARG A 81 14.24 -0.44 2.14
C ARG A 81 13.58 -1.02 3.39
N GLU A 82 12.27 -0.82 3.57
CA GLU A 82 11.54 -1.25 4.77
C GLU A 82 10.96 -2.67 4.67
N PHE A 83 11.15 -3.40 3.56
CA PHE A 83 10.63 -4.77 3.37
C PHE A 83 11.61 -5.89 3.75
N LEU A 84 12.48 -5.67 4.73
CA LEU A 84 13.45 -6.66 5.18
C LEU A 84 12.75 -7.90 5.79
N GLY A 85 13.02 -9.08 5.22
CA GLY A 85 12.55 -10.36 5.77
C GLY A 85 11.08 -10.69 5.50
N VAL A 86 10.42 -9.99 4.57
CA VAL A 86 9.15 -10.47 4.02
C VAL A 86 9.45 -11.76 3.24
N PRO A 87 8.81 -12.91 3.56
CA PRO A 87 8.98 -14.11 2.77
C PRO A 87 8.41 -13.87 1.38
N LEU A 88 9.31 -13.75 0.40
CA LEU A 88 9.01 -13.70 -1.03
C LEU A 88 9.08 -15.12 -1.61
#